data_AF-A0A371NBU4-F1
#
_entry.id   AF-A0A371NBU4-F1
#
_cell.length_a   1.000
_cell.length_b   1.000
_cell.length_c   1.000
_cell.angle_alpha   90.00
_cell.angle_beta   90.00
_cell.angle_gamma   90.00
#
_symmetry.space_group_name_H-M   'P 1'
#
loop_
_entity.id
_entity.type
_entity.pdbx_description
1 polymer ?
#
loop_
_entity_poly.entity_id
_entity_poly.type
_entity_poly.pdbx_seq_one_letter_code
_entity_poly.pdbx_strand_id
1 'polypeptide(L)'
;MTQKKGLGMGLDALIQSRTRKEPEKDTGRDDDARIQEVIREVKKNPRVTLWSARSAAVLRYLKKTQPEFSISREASALIEQAVRNKYPDIWELFSEL
;
A
#
# COMPACT_ATOMS: atom_id res chain seq x y z
N MET A 1 -54.84 -46.49 3.34
CA MET A 1 -54.23 -45.72 2.24
C MET A 1 -53.16 -44.82 2.83
N THR A 2 -51.90 -45.05 2.47
CA THR A 2 -50.71 -44.40 3.05
C THR A 2 -50.37 -43.13 2.28
N GLN A 3 -50.23 -41.99 2.94
CA GLN A 3 -49.49 -40.86 2.40
C GLN A 3 -48.50 -40.33 3.44
N LYS A 4 -47.24 -40.76 3.29
CA LYS A 4 -46.07 -40.09 3.88
C LYS A 4 -45.91 -38.75 3.17
N LYS A 5 -46.12 -37.63 3.88
CA LYS A 5 -45.75 -36.29 3.41
C LYS A 5 -44.58 -35.76 4.23
N GLY A 6 -43.51 -35.40 3.53
CA GLY A 6 -42.71 -34.23 3.87
C GLY A 6 -41.46 -34.44 4.74
N LEU A 7 -40.49 -35.25 4.28
CA LEU A 7 -39.13 -35.28 4.84
C LEU A 7 -38.06 -34.70 3.88
N GLY A 8 -38.48 -34.03 2.79
CA GLY A 8 -37.58 -33.62 1.71
C GLY A 8 -36.99 -32.20 1.77
N MET A 9 -37.59 -31.27 2.51
CA MET A 9 -37.20 -29.84 2.40
C MET A 9 -35.97 -29.45 3.24
N GLY A 10 -35.57 -30.28 4.20
CA GLY A 10 -34.46 -29.94 5.11
C GLY A 10 -33.07 -30.11 4.50
N LEU A 11 -32.91 -31.04 3.55
CA LEU A 11 -31.62 -31.34 2.94
C LEU A 11 -31.23 -30.30 1.88
N ASP A 12 -32.21 -29.84 1.08
CA ASP A 12 -32.00 -28.84 0.04
C ASP A 12 -31.59 -27.47 0.62
N ALA A 13 -32.17 -27.10 1.76
CA ALA A 13 -31.78 -25.90 2.50
C ALA A 13 -30.33 -25.97 3.03
N LEU A 14 -29.88 -27.18 3.42
CA LEU A 14 -28.50 -27.40 3.89
C LEU A 14 -27.50 -27.33 2.74
N ILE A 15 -27.86 -27.85 1.55
CA ILE A 15 -27.03 -27.77 0.35
C ILE A 15 -26.88 -26.31 -0.10
N GLN A 16 -27.96 -25.53 -0.14
CA GLN A 16 -27.92 -24.09 -0.45
C GLN A 16 -27.05 -23.28 0.53
N SER A 17 -27.01 -23.68 1.81
CA SER A 17 -26.20 -22.99 2.82
C SER A 17 -24.69 -23.19 2.63
N ARG A 18 -24.27 -24.30 2.02
CA ARG A 18 -22.84 -24.57 1.72
C ARG A 18 -22.37 -23.91 0.42
N THR A 19 -23.28 -23.59 -0.50
CA THR A 19 -22.94 -22.91 -1.76
C THR A 19 -23.01 -21.39 -1.67
N ARG A 20 -23.31 -20.82 -0.49
CA ARG A 20 -23.15 -19.38 -0.26
C ARG A 20 -21.66 -19.08 -0.14
N LYS A 21 -20.99 -19.02 -1.30
CA LYS A 21 -19.69 -18.37 -1.47
C LYS A 21 -19.87 -16.98 -0.83
N GLU A 22 -19.18 -16.74 0.27
CA GLU A 22 -19.09 -15.40 0.85
C GLU A 22 -18.65 -14.47 -0.29
N PRO A 23 -19.28 -13.29 -0.45
CA PRO A 23 -18.83 -12.36 -1.47
C PRO A 23 -17.38 -12.03 -1.16
N GLU A 24 -16.47 -12.51 -2.01
CA GLU A 24 -15.09 -12.05 -2.07
C GLU A 24 -15.19 -10.52 -2.17
N LYS A 25 -14.80 -9.79 -1.11
CA LYS A 25 -14.79 -8.32 -1.14
C LYS A 25 -13.95 -7.91 -2.34
N ASP A 26 -14.51 -7.12 -3.24
CA ASP A 26 -13.83 -6.47 -4.36
C ASP A 26 -12.86 -5.39 -3.82
N THR A 27 -11.84 -5.79 -3.06
CA THR A 27 -10.84 -4.87 -2.47
C THR A 27 -9.85 -4.36 -3.52
N GLY A 28 -9.70 -5.08 -4.64
CA GLY A 28 -8.74 -4.73 -5.69
C GLY A 28 -9.05 -3.41 -6.39
N ARG A 29 -10.33 -3.13 -6.69
CA ARG A 29 -10.73 -1.86 -7.32
C ARG A 29 -10.47 -0.64 -6.43
N ASP A 30 -10.66 -0.79 -5.13
CA ASP A 30 -10.49 0.31 -4.17
C ASP A 30 -9.01 0.65 -3.97
N ASP A 31 -8.13 -0.36 -3.97
CA ASP A 31 -6.69 -0.15 -3.83
C ASP A 31 -6.08 0.50 -5.09
N ASP A 32 -6.51 0.07 -6.29
CA ASP A 32 -6.07 0.70 -7.55
C ASP A 32 -6.44 2.18 -7.62
N ALA A 33 -7.67 2.53 -7.20
CA ALA A 33 -8.13 3.92 -7.18
C ALA A 33 -7.26 4.78 -6.24
N ARG A 34 -6.88 4.25 -5.08
CA ARG A 34 -6.02 4.93 -4.09
C ARG A 34 -4.59 5.08 -4.59
N ILE A 35 -4.03 4.07 -5.24
CA ILE A 35 -2.69 4.15 -5.85
C ILE A 35 -2.65 5.26 -6.89
N GLN A 36 -3.65 5.32 -7.78
CA GLN A 36 -3.73 6.36 -8.82
C GLN A 36 -3.90 7.76 -8.22
N GLU A 37 -4.65 7.89 -7.13
CA GLU A 37 -4.76 9.16 -6.40
C GLU A 37 -3.40 9.61 -5.85
N VAL A 38 -2.69 8.72 -5.16
CA VAL A 38 -1.34 9.01 -4.63
C VAL A 38 -0.37 9.40 -5.77
N ILE A 39 -0.39 8.70 -6.90
CA ILE A 39 0.44 9.05 -8.08
C ILE A 39 0.14 10.46 -8.57
N ARG A 40 -1.15 10.85 -8.65
CA ARG A 40 -1.53 12.21 -9.07
C ARG A 40 -1.04 13.27 -8.08
N GLU A 41 -1.16 13.01 -6.78
CA GLU A 41 -0.69 13.92 -5.73
C GLU A 41 0.83 14.11 -5.78
N VAL A 42 1.58 13.01 -5.88
CA VAL A 42 3.04 13.03 -5.94
C VAL A 42 3.53 13.73 -7.22
N LYS A 43 2.90 13.49 -8.38
CA LYS A 43 3.21 14.22 -9.62
C LYS A 43 2.99 15.72 -9.51
N LYS A 44 2.03 16.16 -8.69
CA LYS A 44 1.78 17.58 -8.42
C LYS A 44 2.84 18.17 -7.47
N ASN A 45 3.19 17.45 -6.41
CA ASN A 45 4.22 17.88 -5.46
C ASN A 45 4.87 16.67 -4.78
N PRO A 46 6.09 16.27 -5.20
CA PRO A 46 6.77 15.10 -4.63
C PRO A 46 7.48 15.42 -3.30
N ARG A 47 7.44 16.66 -2.82
CA ARG A 47 8.22 17.09 -1.65
C ARG A 47 7.60 16.57 -0.36
N VAL A 48 8.42 15.86 0.43
CA VAL A 48 8.15 15.54 1.83
C VAL A 48 9.07 16.35 2.75
N THR A 49 8.52 16.87 3.86
CA THR A 49 9.30 17.60 4.87
C THR A 49 9.71 16.65 5.99
N LEU A 50 11.00 16.60 6.32
CA LEU A 50 11.55 15.79 7.41
C LEU A 50 12.03 16.66 8.58
N TRP A 51 11.64 16.29 9.82
CA TRP A 51 12.17 16.88 11.05
C TRP A 51 13.07 15.89 11.79
N SER A 52 14.37 15.99 11.57
CA SER A 52 15.39 15.23 12.32
C SER A 52 16.59 16.11 12.61
N ALA A 53 16.76 16.51 13.87
CA ALA A 53 17.86 17.37 14.29
C ALA A 53 19.24 16.75 14.00
N ARG A 54 19.39 15.45 14.26
CA ARG A 54 20.66 14.74 14.01
C ARG A 54 20.98 14.64 12.52
N SER A 55 20.00 14.23 11.70
CA SER A 55 20.20 14.15 10.25
C SER A 55 20.52 15.54 9.66
N ALA A 56 19.82 16.59 10.11
CA ALA A 56 20.10 17.96 9.69
C ALA A 56 21.51 18.42 10.06
N ALA A 57 21.99 18.09 11.27
CA ALA A 57 23.35 18.42 11.69
C ALA A 57 24.40 17.72 10.81
N VAL A 58 24.24 16.42 10.57
CA VAL A 58 25.16 15.63 9.73
C VAL A 58 25.19 16.15 8.29
N LEU A 59 24.04 16.34 7.65
CA LEU A 59 23.97 16.80 6.26
C LEU A 59 24.55 18.23 6.11
N ARG A 60 24.33 19.11 7.10
CA ARG A 60 24.91 20.46 7.11
C ARG A 60 26.41 20.43 7.35
N TYR A 61 26.91 19.51 8.17
CA TYR A 61 28.34 19.30 8.35
C TYR A 61 28.98 18.87 7.03
N LEU A 62 28.44 17.84 6.38
CA LEU A 62 28.92 17.35 5.07
C LEU A 62 28.93 18.46 4.02
N LYS A 63 27.87 19.28 3.96
CA LYS A 63 27.80 20.44 3.06
C LYS A 63 28.92 21.47 3.28
N LYS A 64 29.37 21.64 4.52
CA LYS A 64 30.45 22.57 4.88
C LYS A 64 31.83 21.98 4.62
N THR A 65 31.99 20.66 4.72
CA THR A 65 33.31 19.99 4.66
C THR A 65 33.63 19.35 3.32
N GLN A 66 32.62 19.12 2.45
CA GLN A 66 32.81 18.49 1.15
C GLN A 66 32.42 19.44 0.01
N PRO A 67 33.31 19.71 -0.96
CA PRO A 67 32.96 20.49 -2.14
C PRO A 67 31.83 19.78 -2.91
N GLU A 68 30.96 20.57 -3.55
CA GLU A 68 29.85 20.08 -4.38
C GLU A 68 28.78 19.22 -3.70
N PHE A 69 28.85 19.01 -2.37
CA PHE A 69 27.86 18.22 -1.64
C PHE A 69 26.44 18.83 -1.76
N SER A 70 25.44 17.98 -2.01
CA SER A 70 24.04 18.39 -2.13
C SER A 70 23.18 17.72 -1.07
N ILE A 71 22.73 18.51 -0.09
CA ILE A 71 21.89 18.02 1.03
C ILE A 71 20.62 17.35 0.51
N SER A 72 19.94 17.95 -0.47
CA SER A 72 18.69 17.41 -1.00
C SER A 72 18.93 16.10 -1.73
N ARG A 73 19.97 16.02 -2.58
CA ARG A 73 20.32 14.80 -3.32
C ARG A 73 20.64 13.65 -2.36
N GLU A 74 21.47 13.92 -1.35
CA GLU A 74 21.84 12.92 -0.35
C GLU A 74 20.63 12.49 0.49
N ALA A 75 19.83 13.44 0.96
CA ALA A 75 18.63 13.14 1.74
C ALA A 75 17.62 12.30 0.93
N SER A 76 17.38 12.65 -0.34
CA SER A 76 16.51 11.86 -1.22
C SER A 76 17.00 10.42 -1.35
N ALA A 77 18.28 10.20 -1.66
CA ALA A 77 18.84 8.86 -1.80
C ALA A 77 18.72 8.03 -0.51
N LEU A 78 19.02 8.65 0.65
CA LEU A 78 18.88 7.99 1.95
C LEU A 78 17.44 7.60 2.26
N ILE A 79 16.47 8.47 1.94
CA ILE A 79 15.05 8.19 2.16
C ILE A 79 14.56 7.10 1.21
N GLU A 80 14.87 7.17 -0.09
CA GLU A 80 14.48 6.14 -1.06
C GLU A 80 14.99 4.76 -0.64
N GLN A 81 16.28 4.66 -0.27
CA GLN A 81 16.86 3.42 0.22
C GLN A 81 16.16 2.91 1.49
N ALA A 82 15.91 3.79 2.47
CA ALA A 82 15.26 3.40 3.72
C ALA A 82 13.80 2.95 3.52
N VAL A 83 13.04 3.65 2.66
CA VAL A 83 11.64 3.33 2.36
C VAL A 83 11.56 2.01 1.59
N ARG A 84 12.36 1.84 0.53
CA ARG A 84 12.43 0.60 -0.24
C ARG A 84 12.74 -0.61 0.64
N ASN A 85 13.73 -0.48 1.52
CA ASN A 85 14.12 -1.59 2.41
C ASN A 85 13.04 -1.92 3.46
N LYS A 86 12.28 -0.90 3.92
CA LYS A 86 11.29 -1.07 4.97
C LYS A 86 9.93 -1.54 4.44
N TYR A 87 9.56 -1.16 3.22
CA TYR A 87 8.26 -1.43 2.61
C TYR A 87 8.41 -1.90 1.16
N PRO A 88 9.04 -3.06 0.90
CA PRO A 88 9.35 -3.50 -0.46
C PRO A 88 8.07 -3.72 -1.31
N ASP A 89 7.04 -4.37 -0.76
CA ASP A 89 5.82 -4.67 -1.51
C ASP A 89 5.06 -3.39 -1.91
N ILE A 90 5.04 -2.39 -1.03
CA ILE A 90 4.39 -1.09 -1.30
C ILE A 90 5.23 -0.27 -2.28
N TRP A 91 6.56 -0.36 -2.19
CA TRP A 91 7.47 0.32 -3.11
C TRP A 91 7.23 -0.10 -4.56
N GLU A 92 7.01 -1.39 -4.81
CA GLU A 92 6.75 -1.92 -6.16
C GLU A 92 5.45 -1.40 -6.78
N LEU A 93 4.45 -1.02 -5.97
CA LEU A 93 3.20 -0.41 -6.45
C LEU A 93 3.42 0.93 -7.17
N PHE A 94 4.56 1.59 -6.93
CA PHE A 94 4.91 2.88 -7.50
C PHE A 94 6.15 2.82 -8.40
N SER A 95 6.47 1.63 -8.94
CA SER A 95 7.64 1.40 -9.81
C SER A 95 7.64 2.20 -11.13
N GLU A 96 6.49 2.78 -11.51
CA GLU A 96 6.34 3.62 -12.71
C GLU A 96 6.64 5.12 -12.50
N LEU A 97 7.01 5.53 -11.28
CA LEU A 97 7.43 6.91 -10.96
C LEU A 97 8.93 7.13 -11.24
#